data_AF-A0A2E6CAC3-F1
#
_entry.id   AF-A0A2E6CAC3-F1
#
_cell.length_a   1.000
_cell.length_b   1.000
_cell.length_c   1.000
_cell.angle_alpha   90.00
_cell.angle_beta   90.00
_cell.angle_gamma   90.00
#
_symmetry.space_group_name_H-M   'P 1'
#
loop_
_entity.id
_entity.type
_entity.pdbx_description
1 polymer ?
#
loop_
_entity_poly.entity_id
_entity_poly.type
_entity_poly.pdbx_seq_one_letter_code
_entity_poly.pdbx_strand_id
1 'polypeptide(L)'
;MSKFKVILLSLSIIIAGCELDEGNKIEKDSFQQNYWVEDYAQNLNFPWAITWLPNGDLLVTERLGKIKLIRNGKAIGELEGVPKVMASSPFDGLLDIKIDPDFKTKPYIYLSYTKGTTTERVGVVYRAKIENNKLIEGKEIFNTSPPAPTGGPNITRIQFLSDKSLVVAVGSSGQHAYGMVQRLDGDIGKIIRIYRDGTIPDDNALAVKNPNAKPELWATGLRSVGGLTIDDNNQLWAVEMGPQGGDELNLIEAGGNYGFPLISWGFDYSGRALSERQSAAGFVDPIVTWSPSISPYGITYYQGEAFPSWKGDLFMGVLGDQTILRMRIRNNKLIEQQDLLPDLNERIRSVETGPDGFIYAVTDSSKGKIIRIRPGKPSEKDLENVSKPFPMPTNSDIGERLKQHGVMQNEETMLALQAAYDPERAEFIYNQNCVSCHSLKASAESNIGPHLEAIAGRRSGTLPNYNYSASMKVNNRTSVIWDSRTIAAFLTNPQAIFPGTKMISTPLNFEDAVQVSNYLTRIKNEE
;
A
#
# COMPACT_ATOMS: atom_id res chain seq x y z
N MET A 1 -36.58 -71.82 37.49
CA MET A 1 -35.35 -71.66 36.69
C MET A 1 -34.92 -70.20 36.73
N SER A 2 -33.65 -69.99 37.09
CA SER A 2 -32.80 -68.84 36.78
C SER A 2 -33.17 -67.43 37.30
N LYS A 3 -32.55 -67.12 38.45
CA LYS A 3 -31.74 -65.92 38.78
C LYS A 3 -32.44 -64.56 39.00
N PHE A 4 -32.80 -64.33 40.27
CA PHE A 4 -32.77 -63.01 40.92
C PHE A 4 -31.32 -62.54 41.11
N LYS A 5 -30.99 -61.33 40.66
CA LYS A 5 -29.80 -60.58 41.12
C LYS A 5 -30.25 -59.21 41.61
N VAL A 6 -30.27 -59.08 42.93
CA VAL A 6 -30.15 -57.83 43.68
C VAL A 6 -28.71 -57.36 43.53
N ILE A 7 -28.46 -56.13 43.05
CA ILE A 7 -27.17 -55.46 43.26
C ILE A 7 -27.40 -53.97 43.57
N LEU A 8 -26.75 -53.57 44.66
CA LEU A 8 -26.63 -52.29 45.35
C LEU A 8 -26.72 -51.03 44.49
N LEU A 9 -27.48 -50.07 45.03
CA LEU A 9 -27.41 -48.65 44.73
C LEU A 9 -26.06 -48.10 45.24
N SER A 10 -25.11 -47.85 44.35
CA SER A 10 -23.86 -47.16 44.68
C SER A 10 -24.09 -45.65 44.65
N LEU A 11 -24.01 -45.03 45.83
CA LEU A 11 -23.97 -43.59 46.03
C LEU A 11 -22.60 -43.06 45.57
N SER A 12 -22.50 -42.57 44.34
CA SER A 12 -21.29 -41.90 43.84
C SER A 12 -21.36 -40.41 44.17
N ILE A 13 -20.66 -40.02 45.24
CA ILE A 13 -20.30 -38.62 45.53
C ILE A 13 -19.38 -38.14 44.41
N ILE A 14 -19.86 -37.21 43.58
CA ILE A 14 -19.01 -36.48 42.63
C ILE A 14 -18.23 -35.46 43.47
N ILE A 15 -16.97 -35.77 43.75
CA ILE A 15 -16.02 -34.79 44.28
C ILE A 15 -15.73 -33.82 43.13
N ALA A 16 -16.19 -32.59 43.28
CA ALA A 16 -15.76 -31.47 42.46
C ALA A 16 -14.25 -31.30 42.65
N GLY A 17 -13.47 -31.82 41.71
CA GLY A 17 -12.06 -31.50 41.59
C GLY A 17 -11.93 -30.07 41.08
N CYS A 18 -11.52 -29.16 41.96
CA CYS A 18 -10.81 -27.95 41.53
C CYS A 18 -9.55 -28.41 40.79
N GLU A 19 -9.60 -28.44 39.47
CA GLU A 19 -8.39 -28.27 38.68
C GLU A 19 -7.93 -26.84 38.93
N LEU A 20 -6.81 -26.73 39.65
CA LEU A 20 -6.01 -25.52 39.70
C LEU A 20 -5.53 -25.30 38.27
N ASP A 21 -6.24 -24.43 37.58
CA ASP A 21 -5.81 -23.80 36.34
C ASP A 21 -4.49 -23.10 36.68
N GLU A 22 -3.36 -23.77 36.43
CA GLU A 22 -2.05 -23.15 36.46
C GLU A 22 -2.12 -22.05 35.43
N GLY A 23 -2.36 -20.83 35.91
CA GLY A 23 -2.43 -19.64 35.11
C GLY A 23 -1.20 -19.56 34.24
N ASN A 24 -1.37 -19.95 32.98
CA ASN A 24 -0.55 -19.47 31.89
C ASN A 24 -0.66 -17.95 31.99
N LYS A 25 0.36 -17.34 32.60
CA LYS A 25 0.69 -15.94 32.34
C LYS A 25 0.89 -15.89 30.84
N ILE A 26 -0.18 -15.57 30.11
CA ILE A 26 -0.04 -14.86 28.85
C ILE A 26 0.72 -13.62 29.27
N GLU A 27 2.06 -13.65 29.09
CA GLU A 27 2.82 -12.42 29.05
C GLU A 27 2.02 -11.51 28.14
N LYS A 28 1.56 -10.39 28.68
CA LYS A 28 1.08 -9.29 27.87
C LYS A 28 2.27 -8.90 27.00
N ASP A 29 2.42 -9.57 25.87
CA ASP A 29 3.32 -9.21 24.79
C ASP A 29 2.78 -7.87 24.30
N SER A 30 3.23 -6.80 24.94
CA SER A 30 2.61 -5.51 24.76
C SER A 30 2.96 -5.08 23.36
N PHE A 31 1.95 -5.09 22.51
CA PHE A 31 1.98 -4.44 21.22
C PHE A 31 2.43 -2.96 21.32
N GLN A 32 2.32 -2.38 22.52
CA GLN A 32 2.91 -1.09 22.89
C GLN A 32 4.44 -1.16 23.03
N GLN A 33 5.12 -0.39 22.19
CA GLN A 33 6.57 -0.18 22.21
C GLN A 33 6.80 1.32 22.06
N ASN A 34 7.64 1.90 22.92
CA ASN A 34 8.04 3.30 22.74
C ASN A 34 9.07 3.38 21.61
N TYR A 35 8.84 4.30 20.68
CA TYR A 35 9.74 4.62 19.59
C TYR A 35 9.71 6.10 19.25
N TRP A 36 10.70 6.53 18.48
CA TRP A 36 10.74 7.82 17.82
C TRP A 36 11.21 7.66 16.37
N VAL A 37 10.99 8.69 15.57
CA VAL A 37 11.23 8.66 14.13
C VAL A 37 12.29 9.68 13.78
N GLU A 38 13.29 9.26 13.04
CA GLU A 38 14.41 10.08 12.59
C GLU A 38 14.32 10.32 11.09
N ASP A 39 14.57 11.55 10.64
CA ASP A 39 14.87 11.86 9.25
C ASP A 39 16.32 11.44 8.93
N TYR A 40 16.50 10.15 8.64
CA TYR A 40 17.83 9.56 8.43
C TYR A 40 18.55 10.11 7.20
N ALA A 41 17.85 10.27 6.07
CA ALA A 41 18.38 10.91 4.86
C ALA A 41 17.27 11.71 4.16
N GLN A 42 17.61 12.85 3.55
CA GLN A 42 16.63 13.80 3.02
C GLN A 42 17.03 14.27 1.61
N ASN A 43 16.13 15.04 0.96
CA ASN A 43 16.32 15.62 -0.38
C ASN A 43 16.50 14.56 -1.49
N LEU A 44 15.74 13.48 -1.40
CA LEU A 44 15.69 12.42 -2.39
C LEU A 44 14.52 12.66 -3.35
N ASN A 45 14.70 12.42 -4.64
CA ASN A 45 13.70 12.69 -5.65
C ASN A 45 12.91 11.43 -6.03
N PHE A 46 11.70 11.29 -5.49
CA PHE A 46 10.85 10.09 -5.61
C PHE A 46 11.63 8.80 -5.30
N PRO A 47 12.25 8.69 -4.11
CA PRO A 47 12.94 7.46 -3.74
C PRO A 47 11.94 6.29 -3.72
N TRP A 48 12.36 5.13 -4.22
CA TRP A 48 11.48 3.98 -4.47
C TRP A 48 11.81 2.78 -3.59
N ALA A 49 13.06 2.32 -3.62
CA ALA A 49 13.53 1.18 -2.86
C ALA A 49 14.93 1.44 -2.29
N ILE A 50 15.29 0.70 -1.25
CA ILE A 50 16.59 0.78 -0.60
C ILE A 50 17.19 -0.62 -0.39
N THR A 51 18.51 -0.71 -0.46
CA THR A 51 19.24 -1.92 -0.06
C THR A 51 20.57 -1.55 0.57
N TRP A 52 20.97 -2.28 1.61
CA TRP A 52 22.30 -2.13 2.21
C TRP A 52 23.34 -2.90 1.42
N LEU A 53 24.52 -2.33 1.30
CA LEU A 53 25.75 -3.02 0.92
C LEU A 53 26.44 -3.59 2.18
N PRO A 54 27.28 -4.64 2.05
CA PRO A 54 27.95 -5.24 3.21
C PRO A 54 28.88 -4.30 3.98
N ASN A 55 29.29 -3.18 3.39
CA ASN A 55 30.11 -2.16 4.03
C ASN A 55 29.30 -1.16 4.87
N GLY A 56 27.97 -1.28 4.93
CA GLY A 56 27.07 -0.39 5.65
C GLY A 56 26.54 0.79 4.84
N ASP A 57 27.01 0.98 3.60
CA ASP A 57 26.41 1.97 2.71
C ASP A 57 25.02 1.53 2.25
N LEU A 58 24.15 2.50 2.01
CA LEU A 58 22.79 2.27 1.53
C LEU A 58 22.67 2.78 0.09
N LEU A 59 22.11 1.95 -0.78
CA LEU A 59 21.71 2.35 -2.13
C LEU A 59 20.23 2.69 -2.13
N VAL A 60 19.85 3.76 -2.83
CA VAL A 60 18.47 4.20 -2.98
C VAL A 60 18.17 4.38 -4.46
N THR A 61 17.17 3.67 -4.98
CA THR A 61 16.65 3.98 -6.31
C THR A 61 15.75 5.20 -6.24
N GLU A 62 15.95 6.14 -7.14
CA GLU A 62 15.04 7.24 -7.41
C GLU A 62 14.30 6.94 -8.70
N ARG A 63 12.97 7.05 -8.67
CA ARG A 63 12.07 6.63 -9.75
C ARG A 63 12.46 7.22 -11.11
N LEU A 64 13.04 8.42 -11.13
CA LEU A 64 13.45 9.13 -12.34
C LEU A 64 14.78 8.65 -12.94
N GLY A 65 15.34 7.52 -12.47
CA GLY A 65 16.48 6.87 -13.13
C GLY A 65 17.83 7.14 -12.49
N LYS A 66 17.86 7.40 -11.17
CA LYS A 66 19.11 7.61 -10.42
C LYS A 66 19.24 6.60 -9.30
N ILE A 67 20.48 6.24 -8.95
CA ILE A 67 20.76 5.46 -7.73
C ILE A 67 21.64 6.31 -6.85
N LYS A 68 21.14 6.72 -5.67
CA LYS A 68 21.91 7.47 -4.68
C LYS A 68 22.70 6.53 -3.78
N LEU A 69 23.91 6.94 -3.41
CA LEU A 69 24.73 6.30 -2.39
C LEU A 69 24.65 7.11 -1.09
N ILE A 70 24.13 6.49 -0.04
CA ILE A 70 23.93 7.11 1.27
C ILE A 70 24.89 6.47 2.27
N ARG A 71 25.65 7.29 2.98
CA ARG A 71 26.55 6.87 4.06
C ARG A 71 26.28 7.71 5.29
N ASN A 72 26.01 7.06 6.42
CA ASN A 72 25.71 7.73 7.70
C ASN A 72 24.64 8.84 7.55
N GLY A 73 23.54 8.51 6.87
CA GLY A 73 22.43 9.44 6.64
C GLY A 73 22.65 10.52 5.57
N LYS A 74 23.82 10.57 4.92
CA LYS A 74 24.14 11.60 3.90
C LYS A 74 24.30 11.01 2.52
N ALA A 75 23.72 11.66 1.52
CA ALA A 75 24.02 11.39 0.12
C ALA A 75 25.45 11.82 -0.20
N ILE A 76 26.30 10.85 -0.52
CA ILE A 76 27.72 11.07 -0.83
C ILE A 76 28.03 10.95 -2.33
N GLY A 77 27.05 10.55 -3.14
CA GLY A 77 27.17 10.44 -4.59
C GLY A 77 26.00 9.71 -5.22
N GLU A 78 26.13 9.45 -6.52
CA GLU A 78 25.20 8.62 -7.29
C GLU A 78 25.98 7.63 -8.14
N LEU A 79 25.34 6.50 -8.48
CA LEU A 79 25.96 5.53 -9.38
C LEU A 79 25.84 5.99 -10.84
N GLU A 80 26.93 5.82 -11.59
CA GLU A 80 26.96 5.98 -13.03
C GLU A 80 26.56 4.68 -13.75
N GLY A 81 26.26 4.77 -15.04
CA GLY A 81 25.94 3.59 -15.86
C GLY A 81 24.55 2.99 -15.63
N VAL A 82 23.69 3.68 -14.89
CA VAL A 82 22.28 3.30 -14.72
C VAL A 82 21.58 3.30 -16.10
N PRO A 83 20.85 2.23 -16.48
CA PRO A 83 20.11 2.19 -17.73
C PRO A 83 19.13 3.36 -17.88
N LYS A 84 18.91 3.80 -19.12
CA LYS A 84 17.87 4.79 -19.41
C LYS A 84 16.50 4.17 -19.13
N VAL A 85 15.72 4.84 -18.28
CA VAL A 85 14.38 4.41 -17.90
C VAL A 85 13.30 5.27 -18.55
N MET A 86 12.12 4.69 -18.75
CA MET A 86 10.87 5.40 -18.99
C MET A 86 10.22 5.68 -17.64
N ALA A 87 9.84 6.94 -17.39
CA ALA A 87 9.19 7.37 -16.14
C ALA A 87 7.95 8.24 -16.42
N SER A 88 7.04 7.75 -17.27
CA SER A 88 5.87 8.53 -17.75
C SER A 88 4.64 8.46 -16.84
N SER A 89 4.62 7.49 -15.91
CA SER A 89 3.57 7.22 -14.93
C SER A 89 4.18 7.09 -13.53
N PRO A 90 3.42 7.29 -12.43
CA PRO A 90 3.88 7.03 -11.07
C PRO A 90 4.39 5.61 -10.82
N PHE A 91 4.05 4.66 -11.69
CA PHE A 91 4.45 3.26 -11.60
C PHE A 91 5.55 2.85 -12.59
N ASP A 92 5.99 3.79 -13.43
CA ASP A 92 7.13 3.64 -14.33
C ASP A 92 8.39 4.21 -13.68
N GLY A 93 9.56 3.80 -14.17
CA GLY A 93 10.84 4.38 -13.81
C GLY A 93 11.87 3.34 -13.45
N LEU A 94 12.86 3.76 -12.66
CA LEU A 94 13.75 2.86 -11.92
C LEU A 94 13.08 2.51 -10.60
N LEU A 95 12.77 1.25 -10.40
CA LEU A 95 11.89 0.78 -9.34
C LEU A 95 12.71 0.06 -8.26
N ASP A 96 12.66 -1.26 -8.18
CA ASP A 96 13.25 -2.00 -7.08
C ASP A 96 14.77 -2.19 -7.21
N ILE A 97 15.43 -2.44 -6.07
CA ILE A 97 16.84 -2.80 -5.99
C ILE A 97 17.06 -3.87 -4.91
N LYS A 98 17.76 -4.94 -5.27
CA LYS A 98 18.23 -5.97 -4.32
C LYS A 98 19.68 -6.34 -4.62
N ILE A 99 20.43 -6.74 -3.60
CA ILE A 99 21.76 -7.36 -3.77
C ILE A 99 21.65 -8.88 -3.78
N ASP A 100 22.56 -9.56 -4.47
CA ASP A 100 22.64 -11.03 -4.43
C ASP A 100 22.74 -11.54 -2.98
N PRO A 101 22.01 -12.60 -2.57
CA PRO A 101 22.16 -13.19 -1.25
C PRO A 101 23.61 -13.61 -0.92
N ASP A 102 24.39 -13.93 -1.97
CA ASP A 102 25.80 -14.29 -1.86
C ASP A 102 26.74 -13.13 -2.21
N PHE A 103 26.35 -11.86 -2.01
CA PHE A 103 27.01 -10.66 -2.55
C PHE A 103 28.53 -10.62 -2.41
N LYS A 104 29.08 -11.11 -1.28
CA LYS A 104 30.53 -11.18 -1.04
C LYS A 104 31.29 -12.00 -2.10
N THR A 105 30.66 -13.02 -2.66
CA THR A 105 31.23 -13.92 -3.68
C THR A 105 30.62 -13.68 -5.07
N LYS A 106 29.41 -13.11 -5.12
CA LYS A 106 28.67 -12.78 -6.32
C LYS A 106 28.22 -11.33 -6.23
N PRO A 107 29.08 -10.34 -6.54
CA PRO A 107 28.83 -8.93 -6.27
C PRO A 107 27.85 -8.31 -7.29
N TYR A 108 26.69 -8.95 -7.46
CA TYR A 108 25.63 -8.52 -8.35
C TYR A 108 24.55 -7.79 -7.58
N ILE A 109 24.06 -6.71 -8.19
CA ILE A 109 22.79 -6.08 -7.86
C ILE A 109 21.76 -6.40 -8.93
N TYR A 110 20.50 -6.36 -8.54
CA TYR A 110 19.34 -6.60 -9.38
C TYR A 110 18.44 -5.38 -9.27
N LEU A 111 18.11 -4.80 -10.41
CA LEU A 111 17.26 -3.64 -10.56
C LEU A 111 16.00 -4.04 -11.31
N SER A 112 14.86 -3.46 -10.95
CA SER A 112 13.73 -3.43 -11.86
C SER A 112 13.52 -2.03 -12.44
N TYR A 113 13.20 -1.94 -13.72
CA TYR A 113 12.83 -0.67 -14.35
C TYR A 113 11.85 -0.85 -15.50
N THR A 114 11.31 0.26 -15.98
CA THR A 114 10.42 0.32 -17.15
C THR A 114 11.14 0.91 -18.34
N LYS A 115 10.99 0.32 -19.53
CA LYS A 115 11.45 0.87 -20.82
C LYS A 115 10.34 0.84 -21.87
N GLY A 116 10.65 1.31 -23.07
CA GLY A 116 9.74 1.28 -24.21
C GLY A 116 9.11 2.65 -24.48
N THR A 117 7.84 2.66 -24.86
CA THR A 117 7.06 3.87 -25.16
C THR A 117 5.84 3.99 -24.25
N THR A 118 5.15 5.12 -24.29
CA THR A 118 3.90 5.33 -23.52
C THR A 118 2.75 4.43 -23.99
N THR A 119 2.90 3.67 -25.07
CA THR A 119 1.93 2.70 -25.56
C THR A 119 2.44 1.26 -25.51
N GLU A 120 3.75 1.07 -25.38
CA GLU A 120 4.42 -0.23 -25.38
C GLU A 120 5.48 -0.27 -24.25
N ARG A 121 5.01 -0.29 -23.01
CA ARG A 121 5.87 -0.42 -21.82
C ARG A 121 6.31 -1.85 -21.64
N VAL A 122 7.55 -2.01 -21.19
CA VAL A 122 8.13 -3.30 -20.80
C VAL A 122 8.79 -3.14 -19.45
N GLY A 123 8.41 -4.01 -18.51
CA GLY A 123 9.08 -4.19 -17.23
C GLY A 123 10.33 -5.04 -17.41
N VAL A 124 11.42 -4.63 -16.80
CA VAL A 124 12.75 -5.22 -16.99
C VAL A 124 13.33 -5.61 -15.64
N VAL A 125 13.96 -6.78 -15.57
CA VAL A 125 14.92 -7.12 -14.52
C VAL A 125 16.32 -7.03 -15.10
N TYR A 126 17.16 -6.25 -14.46
CA TYR A 126 18.52 -5.97 -14.89
C TYR A 126 19.52 -6.30 -13.81
N ARG A 127 20.59 -7.01 -14.18
CA ARG A 127 21.65 -7.41 -13.27
C ARG A 127 22.95 -6.72 -13.65
N ALA A 128 23.66 -6.17 -12.67
CA ALA A 128 24.96 -5.53 -12.87
C ALA A 128 25.87 -5.72 -11.66
N LYS A 129 27.16 -5.41 -11.80
CA LYS A 129 28.08 -5.24 -10.66
C LYS A 129 28.31 -3.75 -10.40
N ILE A 130 28.75 -3.43 -9.18
CA ILE A 130 29.18 -2.08 -8.82
C ILE A 130 30.71 -2.05 -8.75
N GLU A 131 31.33 -1.19 -9.53
CA GLU A 131 32.77 -0.93 -9.46
C GLU A 131 33.00 0.59 -9.59
N ASN A 132 33.76 1.19 -8.68
CA ASN A 132 34.08 2.63 -8.68
C ASN A 132 32.85 3.54 -8.85
N ASN A 133 31.79 3.29 -8.09
CA ASN A 133 30.49 3.99 -8.20
C ASN A 133 29.84 3.92 -9.60
N LYS A 134 30.11 2.86 -10.36
CA LYS A 134 29.51 2.65 -11.68
C LYS A 134 28.92 1.25 -11.79
N LEU A 135 27.79 1.16 -12.49
CA LEU A 135 27.24 -0.12 -12.92
C LEU A 135 28.03 -0.64 -14.12
N ILE A 136 28.56 -1.85 -13.99
CA ILE A 136 29.33 -2.54 -15.02
C ILE A 136 28.76 -3.95 -15.24
N GLU A 137 29.15 -4.59 -16.35
CA GLU A 137 28.68 -5.95 -16.71
C GLU A 137 27.15 -6.09 -16.69
N GLY A 138 26.47 -5.01 -17.06
CA GLY A 138 25.03 -4.92 -16.99
C GLY A 138 24.31 -5.74 -18.06
N LYS A 139 23.29 -6.50 -17.64
CA LYS A 139 22.50 -7.35 -18.53
C LYS A 139 21.03 -7.36 -18.10
N GLU A 140 20.12 -7.18 -19.06
CA GLU A 140 18.71 -7.51 -18.87
C GLU A 140 18.55 -9.04 -18.81
N ILE A 141 18.00 -9.53 -17.71
CA ILE A 141 17.83 -10.97 -17.46
C ILE A 141 16.37 -11.41 -17.58
N PHE A 142 15.42 -10.48 -17.56
CA PHE A 142 14.00 -10.74 -17.83
C PHE A 142 13.31 -9.49 -18.38
N ASN A 143 12.37 -9.68 -19.30
CA ASN A 143 11.55 -8.64 -19.92
C ASN A 143 10.11 -9.15 -20.01
N THR A 144 9.14 -8.37 -19.54
CA THR A 144 7.73 -8.74 -19.60
C THR A 144 7.20 -8.78 -21.03
N SER A 145 6.27 -9.69 -21.32
CA SER A 145 5.54 -9.79 -22.58
C SER A 145 4.06 -10.15 -22.36
N PRO A 146 3.12 -9.59 -23.14
CA PRO A 146 3.33 -8.56 -24.16
C PRO A 146 3.61 -7.17 -23.53
N PRO A 147 4.21 -6.24 -24.29
CA PRO A 147 4.17 -4.83 -23.93
C PRO A 147 2.73 -4.32 -23.80
N ALA A 148 2.49 -3.35 -22.93
CA ALA A 148 1.17 -2.76 -22.73
C ALA A 148 1.25 -1.23 -22.51
N PRO A 149 0.13 -0.48 -22.69
CA PRO A 149 0.13 0.96 -22.55
C PRO A 149 0.08 1.39 -21.06
N THR A 150 -0.53 2.53 -20.74
CA THR A 150 -0.36 3.18 -19.43
C THR A 150 -0.83 2.31 -18.28
N GLY A 151 0.07 2.09 -17.31
CA GLY A 151 -0.18 1.30 -16.11
C GLY A 151 0.68 0.04 -15.98
N GLY A 152 1.38 -0.40 -17.03
CA GLY A 152 2.24 -1.59 -16.98
C GLY A 152 2.47 -2.25 -18.35
N PRO A 153 3.10 -3.44 -18.41
CA PRO A 153 3.42 -4.30 -17.28
C PRO A 153 4.74 -3.85 -16.66
N ASN A 154 4.67 -3.27 -15.46
CA ASN A 154 5.83 -2.85 -14.70
C ASN A 154 6.24 -3.94 -13.71
N ILE A 155 7.54 -4.06 -13.44
CA ILE A 155 8.08 -4.96 -12.40
C ILE A 155 8.35 -4.14 -11.15
N THR A 156 7.44 -4.22 -10.18
CA THR A 156 7.44 -3.33 -9.00
C THR A 156 8.37 -3.79 -7.88
N ARG A 157 8.55 -5.11 -7.75
CA ARG A 157 9.30 -5.75 -6.67
C ARG A 157 10.06 -6.99 -7.15
N ILE A 158 11.22 -7.20 -6.54
CA ILE A 158 12.11 -8.36 -6.66
C ILE A 158 12.29 -8.94 -5.27
N GLN A 159 12.13 -10.25 -5.13
CA GLN A 159 12.41 -10.96 -3.88
C GLN A 159 13.18 -12.24 -4.16
N PHE A 160 14.23 -12.50 -3.37
CA PHE A 160 14.92 -13.79 -3.40
C PHE A 160 14.14 -14.81 -2.58
N LEU A 161 14.00 -16.02 -3.11
CA LEU A 161 13.50 -17.17 -2.37
C LEU A 161 14.65 -17.87 -1.62
N SER A 162 14.30 -18.82 -0.74
CA SER A 162 15.25 -19.58 0.07
C SER A 162 16.24 -20.41 -0.76
N ASP A 163 15.83 -20.86 -1.94
CA ASP A 163 16.67 -21.54 -2.93
C ASP A 163 17.57 -20.59 -3.76
N LYS A 164 17.51 -19.28 -3.47
CA LYS A 164 18.22 -18.19 -4.16
C LYS A 164 17.78 -17.96 -5.60
N SER A 165 16.65 -18.50 -6.03
CA SER A 165 15.91 -18.01 -7.21
C SER A 165 15.27 -16.65 -6.90
N LEU A 166 14.86 -15.94 -7.94
CA LEU A 166 14.20 -14.65 -7.85
C LEU A 166 12.74 -14.80 -8.24
N VAL A 167 11.87 -14.20 -7.46
CA VAL A 167 10.51 -13.88 -7.87
C VAL A 167 10.39 -12.39 -8.16
N VAL A 168 9.64 -12.06 -9.21
CA VAL A 168 9.36 -10.67 -9.58
C VAL A 168 7.87 -10.45 -9.78
N ALA A 169 7.39 -9.31 -9.29
CA ALA A 169 5.98 -8.93 -9.30
C ALA A 169 5.65 -8.07 -10.53
N VAL A 170 4.73 -8.55 -11.38
CA VAL A 170 4.31 -7.86 -12.61
C VAL A 170 2.88 -7.32 -12.45
N GLY A 171 2.71 -6.01 -12.63
CA GLY A 171 1.40 -5.36 -12.56
C GLY A 171 0.44 -5.72 -13.70
N SER A 172 -0.86 -5.52 -13.47
CA SER A 172 -1.94 -5.87 -14.40
C SER A 172 -2.17 -4.84 -15.52
N SER A 173 -1.40 -3.75 -15.52
CA SER A 173 -1.48 -2.69 -16.53
C SER A 173 -2.80 -1.91 -16.62
N GLY A 174 -3.57 -1.79 -15.53
CA GLY A 174 -4.83 -1.01 -15.55
C GLY A 174 -5.99 -1.68 -16.30
N GLN A 175 -7.15 -1.01 -16.37
CA GLN A 175 -8.43 -1.63 -16.75
C GLN A 175 -8.44 -2.31 -18.13
N HIS A 176 -7.78 -1.72 -19.12
CA HIS A 176 -7.74 -2.26 -20.49
C HIS A 176 -7.03 -3.62 -20.59
N ALA A 177 -6.17 -3.96 -19.61
CA ALA A 177 -5.40 -5.20 -19.58
C ALA A 177 -5.94 -6.23 -18.57
N TYR A 178 -7.08 -5.97 -17.91
CA TYR A 178 -7.69 -6.90 -16.96
C TYR A 178 -8.01 -8.27 -17.59
N GLY A 179 -8.43 -8.29 -18.86
CA GLY A 179 -8.65 -9.53 -19.62
C GLY A 179 -7.38 -10.36 -19.86
N MET A 180 -6.19 -9.83 -19.59
CA MET A 180 -4.91 -10.54 -19.76
C MET A 180 -4.43 -11.21 -18.46
N VAL A 181 -4.95 -10.82 -17.31
CA VAL A 181 -4.45 -11.27 -15.99
C VAL A 181 -4.63 -12.77 -15.78
N GLN A 182 -5.69 -13.35 -16.32
CA GLN A 182 -5.97 -14.80 -16.19
C GLN A 182 -5.32 -15.63 -17.31
N ARG A 183 -4.75 -14.98 -18.34
CA ARG A 183 -4.07 -15.69 -19.42
C ARG A 183 -2.73 -16.24 -18.93
N LEU A 184 -2.37 -17.42 -19.43
CA LEU A 184 -1.12 -18.11 -19.10
C LEU A 184 -0.03 -17.95 -20.18
N ASP A 185 -0.34 -17.26 -21.27
CA ASP A 185 0.57 -16.98 -22.39
C ASP A 185 1.23 -15.59 -22.31
N GLY A 186 1.13 -14.92 -21.16
CA GLY A 186 1.72 -13.60 -20.91
C GLY A 186 1.96 -13.32 -19.42
N ASP A 187 2.68 -12.23 -19.15
CA ASP A 187 3.27 -11.93 -17.84
C ASP A 187 2.46 -10.91 -17.02
N ILE A 188 1.40 -10.34 -17.58
CA ILE A 188 0.59 -9.29 -16.93
C ILE A 188 -0.18 -9.86 -15.74
N GLY A 189 -0.05 -9.20 -14.57
CA GLY A 189 -0.74 -9.60 -13.34
C GLY A 189 -0.27 -10.94 -12.76
N LYS A 190 1.05 -11.13 -12.71
CA LYS A 190 1.71 -12.39 -12.36
C LYS A 190 2.81 -12.18 -11.32
N ILE A 191 3.14 -13.25 -10.59
CA ILE A 191 4.50 -13.44 -10.06
C ILE A 191 5.25 -14.35 -11.03
N ILE A 192 6.46 -13.93 -11.40
CA ILE A 192 7.37 -14.66 -12.29
C ILE A 192 8.54 -15.19 -11.47
N ARG A 193 8.96 -16.44 -11.66
CA ARG A 193 10.16 -17.01 -11.02
C ARG A 193 11.25 -17.35 -12.04
N ILE A 194 12.45 -16.84 -11.80
CA ILE A 194 13.65 -17.01 -12.62
C ILE A 194 14.89 -17.28 -11.73
N TYR A 195 15.94 -17.85 -12.30
CA TYR A 195 17.25 -17.90 -11.65
C TYR A 195 17.99 -16.57 -11.75
N ARG A 196 19.07 -16.45 -10.97
CA ARG A 196 19.97 -15.28 -10.86
C ARG A 196 20.59 -14.81 -12.17
N ASP A 197 20.58 -15.62 -13.21
CA ASP A 197 21.08 -15.28 -14.54
C ASP A 197 20.00 -15.07 -15.60
N GLY A 198 18.72 -15.18 -15.20
CA GLY A 198 17.56 -15.09 -16.08
C GLY A 198 17.13 -16.41 -16.69
N THR A 199 17.83 -17.51 -16.43
CA THR A 199 17.35 -18.85 -16.84
C THR A 199 16.12 -19.23 -16.03
N ILE A 200 15.26 -20.09 -16.59
CA ILE A 200 13.96 -20.42 -16.01
C ILE A 200 14.07 -21.76 -15.27
N PRO A 201 13.61 -21.86 -14.01
CA PRO A 201 13.49 -23.15 -13.32
C PRO A 201 12.55 -24.11 -14.06
N ASP A 202 12.94 -25.37 -14.15
CA ASP A 202 12.16 -26.44 -14.78
C ASP A 202 11.04 -26.98 -13.87
N ASP A 203 11.01 -26.55 -12.61
CA ASP A 203 10.08 -26.98 -11.56
C ASP A 203 8.97 -25.96 -11.25
N ASN A 204 8.79 -24.91 -12.06
CA ASN A 204 7.70 -23.95 -11.88
C ASN A 204 6.34 -24.65 -11.98
N ALA A 205 5.58 -24.65 -10.87
CA ALA A 205 4.41 -25.50 -10.67
C ALA A 205 3.31 -25.34 -11.73
N LEU A 206 3.09 -24.13 -12.26
CA LEU A 206 2.10 -23.88 -13.32
C LEU A 206 2.51 -24.53 -14.63
N ALA A 207 3.77 -24.37 -15.03
CA ALA A 207 4.30 -24.91 -16.26
C ALA A 207 4.34 -26.45 -16.23
N VAL A 208 4.71 -27.03 -15.09
CA VAL A 208 4.68 -28.49 -14.87
C VAL A 208 3.26 -29.05 -15.01
N LYS A 209 2.24 -28.34 -14.51
CA LYS A 209 0.84 -28.78 -14.59
C LYS A 209 0.18 -28.46 -15.93
N ASN A 210 0.62 -27.42 -16.62
CA ASN A 210 0.02 -26.95 -17.86
C ASN A 210 1.09 -26.59 -18.90
N PRO A 211 1.29 -27.41 -19.95
CA PRO A 211 2.33 -27.17 -20.95
C PRO A 211 2.08 -25.93 -21.82
N ASN A 212 0.87 -25.36 -21.80
CA ASN A 212 0.56 -24.12 -22.51
C ASN A 212 0.85 -22.86 -21.68
N ALA A 213 1.18 -23.02 -20.39
CA ALA A 213 1.59 -21.90 -19.56
C ALA A 213 3.04 -21.50 -19.89
N LYS A 214 3.32 -20.20 -19.88
CA LYS A 214 4.70 -19.71 -19.95
C LYS A 214 5.54 -20.33 -18.81
N PRO A 215 6.75 -20.84 -19.10
CA PRO A 215 7.53 -21.62 -18.15
C PRO A 215 7.95 -20.83 -16.89
N GLU A 216 8.04 -19.51 -16.98
CA GLU A 216 8.45 -18.64 -15.88
C GLU A 216 7.31 -18.30 -14.88
N LEU A 217 6.06 -18.68 -15.15
CA LEU A 217 4.93 -18.32 -14.29
C LEU A 217 4.99 -19.05 -12.94
N TRP A 218 5.05 -18.27 -11.86
CA TRP A 218 4.96 -18.77 -10.49
C TRP A 218 3.56 -18.69 -9.93
N ALA A 219 2.89 -17.54 -10.07
CA ALA A 219 1.52 -17.31 -9.61
C ALA A 219 0.77 -16.36 -10.55
N THR A 220 -0.56 -16.44 -10.58
CA THR A 220 -1.42 -15.65 -11.49
C THR A 220 -2.56 -14.94 -10.76
N GLY A 221 -3.29 -14.08 -11.45
CA GLY A 221 -4.52 -13.51 -10.88
C GLY A 221 -4.29 -12.33 -9.93
N LEU A 222 -3.19 -11.59 -10.08
CA LEU A 222 -2.85 -10.45 -9.23
C LEU A 222 -3.06 -9.14 -10.00
N ARG A 223 -3.43 -8.07 -9.31
CA ARG A 223 -3.62 -6.74 -9.90
C ARG A 223 -2.34 -5.92 -9.88
N SER A 224 -1.89 -5.51 -8.70
CA SER A 224 -0.79 -4.54 -8.59
C SER A 224 -0.01 -4.75 -7.30
N VAL A 225 0.82 -5.79 -7.32
CA VAL A 225 1.67 -6.15 -6.18
C VAL A 225 2.68 -5.03 -5.93
N GLY A 226 2.60 -4.39 -4.77
CA GLY A 226 3.45 -3.27 -4.35
C GLY A 226 4.53 -3.65 -3.34
N GLY A 227 4.46 -4.86 -2.76
CA GLY A 227 5.43 -5.36 -1.79
C GLY A 227 5.55 -6.87 -1.85
N LEU A 228 6.77 -7.38 -1.63
CA LEU A 228 7.07 -8.79 -1.44
C LEU A 228 8.00 -8.93 -0.23
N THR A 229 7.78 -9.96 0.60
CA THR A 229 8.72 -10.31 1.67
C THR A 229 8.64 -11.81 1.98
N ILE A 230 9.66 -12.35 2.65
CA ILE A 230 9.73 -13.74 3.09
C ILE A 230 9.72 -13.75 4.62
N ASP A 231 8.88 -14.62 5.21
CA ASP A 231 8.89 -14.82 6.66
C ASP A 231 9.93 -15.87 7.12
N ASP A 232 9.97 -16.14 8.42
CA ASP A 232 10.87 -17.15 9.00
C ASP A 232 10.55 -18.61 8.61
N ASN A 233 9.34 -18.86 8.09
CA ASN A 233 8.92 -20.16 7.56
C ASN A 233 9.16 -20.29 6.05
N ASN A 234 9.87 -19.32 5.45
CA ASN A 234 10.12 -19.22 4.01
C ASN A 234 8.85 -19.04 3.16
N GLN A 235 7.77 -18.51 3.75
CA GLN A 235 6.55 -18.23 3.02
C GLN A 235 6.64 -16.85 2.35
N LEU A 236 6.16 -16.76 1.11
CA LEU A 236 6.15 -15.52 0.34
C LEU A 236 4.89 -14.72 0.64
N TRP A 237 5.07 -13.54 1.21
CA TRP A 237 3.99 -12.59 1.43
C TRP A 237 4.01 -11.53 0.33
N ALA A 238 2.84 -11.19 -0.20
CA ALA A 238 2.67 -10.12 -1.14
C ALA A 238 1.59 -9.16 -0.64
N VAL A 239 1.81 -7.87 -0.84
CA VAL A 239 0.73 -6.90 -0.74
C VAL A 239 0.46 -6.30 -2.10
N GLU A 240 -0.82 -6.17 -2.44
CA GLU A 240 -1.24 -5.56 -3.69
C GLU A 240 -2.34 -4.53 -3.52
N MET A 241 -2.35 -3.58 -4.44
CA MET A 241 -3.33 -2.51 -4.52
C MET A 241 -4.48 -2.93 -5.44
N GLY A 242 -5.70 -2.85 -4.93
CA GLY A 242 -6.95 -3.02 -5.66
C GLY A 242 -7.29 -1.80 -6.53
N PRO A 243 -8.43 -1.83 -7.24
CA PRO A 243 -8.95 -0.67 -7.97
C PRO A 243 -9.50 0.41 -7.01
N GLN A 244 -10.82 0.68 -6.98
CA GLN A 244 -11.42 1.44 -5.88
C GLN A 244 -11.70 0.47 -4.72
N GLY A 245 -10.75 0.36 -3.79
CA GLY A 245 -10.78 -0.64 -2.72
C GLY A 245 -10.40 -2.04 -3.21
N GLY A 246 -10.48 -3.01 -2.31
CA GLY A 246 -10.03 -4.38 -2.56
C GLY A 246 -8.51 -4.51 -2.62
N ASP A 247 -7.79 -3.72 -1.81
CA ASP A 247 -6.37 -3.97 -1.57
C ASP A 247 -6.21 -5.25 -0.75
N GLU A 248 -5.13 -6.00 -0.94
CA GLU A 248 -4.99 -7.34 -0.39
C GLU A 248 -3.60 -7.61 0.18
N LEU A 249 -3.55 -8.30 1.32
CA LEU A 249 -2.38 -9.03 1.81
C LEU A 249 -2.58 -10.51 1.46
N ASN A 250 -1.67 -11.05 0.67
CA ASN A 250 -1.73 -12.39 0.12
C ASN A 250 -0.55 -13.24 0.63
N LEU A 251 -0.82 -14.52 0.93
CA LEU A 251 0.20 -15.53 1.14
C LEU A 251 0.41 -16.27 -0.19
N ILE A 252 1.51 -15.98 -0.87
CA ILE A 252 1.77 -16.44 -2.23
C ILE A 252 2.29 -17.87 -2.27
N GLU A 253 1.47 -18.78 -2.79
CA GLU A 253 1.83 -20.17 -3.10
C GLU A 253 2.19 -20.41 -4.58
N ALA A 254 3.04 -21.42 -4.80
CA ALA A 254 3.44 -21.88 -6.13
C ALA A 254 2.24 -22.41 -6.92
N GLY A 255 1.93 -21.76 -8.03
CA GLY A 255 0.81 -22.04 -8.91
C GLY A 255 -0.56 -21.62 -8.39
N GLY A 256 -0.60 -20.78 -7.35
CA GLY A 256 -1.83 -20.13 -6.92
C GLY A 256 -2.37 -19.14 -7.96
N ASN A 257 -3.70 -19.02 -7.98
CA ASN A 257 -4.43 -18.02 -8.76
C ASN A 257 -5.22 -17.13 -7.80
N TYR A 258 -4.87 -15.84 -7.73
CA TYR A 258 -5.46 -14.87 -6.79
C TYR A 258 -6.72 -14.19 -7.34
N GLY A 259 -7.21 -14.68 -8.49
CA GLY A 259 -8.58 -14.43 -8.94
C GLY A 259 -8.83 -13.12 -9.65
N PHE A 260 -7.99 -12.10 -9.54
CA PHE A 260 -8.20 -10.84 -10.24
C PHE A 260 -8.27 -11.02 -11.78
N PRO A 261 -9.19 -10.37 -12.51
CA PRO A 261 -10.31 -9.54 -12.03
C PRO A 261 -11.60 -10.34 -11.75
N LEU A 262 -11.60 -11.65 -11.94
CA LEU A 262 -12.78 -12.52 -11.81
C LEU A 262 -13.31 -12.58 -10.36
N ILE A 263 -12.42 -12.43 -9.39
CA ILE A 263 -12.70 -12.31 -7.96
C ILE A 263 -12.09 -11.00 -7.49
N SER A 264 -12.86 -10.19 -6.77
CA SER A 264 -12.36 -8.94 -6.22
C SER A 264 -13.26 -8.42 -5.10
N TRP A 265 -12.63 -7.79 -4.11
CA TRP A 265 -13.27 -6.98 -3.08
C TRP A 265 -13.41 -5.50 -3.46
N GLY A 266 -12.93 -5.14 -4.66
CA GLY A 266 -12.89 -3.76 -5.16
C GLY A 266 -13.96 -3.44 -6.18
N PHE A 267 -14.07 -2.14 -6.47
CA PHE A 267 -14.97 -1.56 -7.46
C PHE A 267 -14.18 -1.02 -8.64
N ASP A 268 -14.76 -1.03 -9.84
CA ASP A 268 -14.22 -0.26 -10.95
C ASP A 268 -14.31 1.25 -10.66
N TYR A 269 -13.60 2.08 -11.42
CA TYR A 269 -13.59 3.53 -11.17
C TYR A 269 -14.92 4.23 -11.50
N SER A 270 -15.91 3.51 -12.06
CA SER A 270 -17.29 4.00 -12.20
C SER A 270 -18.15 3.70 -10.96
N GLY A 271 -17.61 2.99 -9.96
CA GLY A 271 -18.28 2.62 -8.72
C GLY A 271 -19.06 1.31 -8.79
N ARG A 272 -18.95 0.54 -9.89
CA ARG A 272 -19.57 -0.79 -9.99
C ARG A 272 -18.65 -1.84 -9.39
N ALA A 273 -19.21 -2.84 -8.72
CA ALA A 273 -18.42 -3.95 -8.21
C ALA A 273 -17.66 -4.62 -9.38
N LEU A 274 -16.35 -4.86 -9.22
CA LEU A 274 -15.55 -5.47 -10.27
C LEU A 274 -15.92 -6.95 -10.46
N SER A 275 -16.35 -7.60 -9.36
CA SER A 275 -16.87 -8.96 -9.35
C SER A 275 -18.05 -9.07 -8.40
N GLU A 276 -18.99 -9.95 -8.74
CA GLU A 276 -20.09 -10.37 -7.86
C GLU A 276 -19.62 -11.40 -6.80
N ARG A 277 -18.35 -11.82 -6.86
CA ARG A 277 -17.78 -12.85 -5.99
C ARG A 277 -16.48 -12.38 -5.35
N GLN A 278 -16.32 -12.75 -4.08
CA GLN A 278 -15.13 -12.46 -3.27
C GLN A 278 -14.30 -13.70 -2.96
N SER A 279 -14.80 -14.89 -3.30
CA SER A 279 -14.11 -16.17 -3.19
C SER A 279 -14.76 -17.18 -4.14
N ALA A 280 -13.99 -18.15 -4.63
CA ALA A 280 -14.50 -19.30 -5.38
C ALA A 280 -13.45 -20.43 -5.43
N ALA A 281 -13.92 -21.66 -5.67
CA ALA A 281 -13.04 -22.81 -5.84
C ALA A 281 -12.05 -22.60 -7.00
N GLY A 282 -10.78 -22.96 -6.77
CA GLY A 282 -9.69 -22.76 -7.72
C GLY A 282 -8.97 -21.41 -7.61
N PHE A 283 -9.40 -20.54 -6.70
CA PHE A 283 -8.72 -19.30 -6.35
C PHE A 283 -8.20 -19.35 -4.90
N VAL A 284 -7.13 -18.60 -4.65
CA VAL A 284 -6.54 -18.42 -3.33
C VAL A 284 -7.09 -17.13 -2.74
N ASP A 285 -7.71 -17.23 -1.55
CA ASP A 285 -8.28 -16.07 -0.87
C ASP A 285 -7.19 -15.24 -0.17
N PRO A 286 -7.36 -13.90 -0.10
CA PRO A 286 -6.45 -13.03 0.64
C PRO A 286 -6.53 -13.25 2.16
N ILE A 287 -5.43 -12.96 2.85
CA ILE A 287 -5.34 -12.99 4.32
C ILE A 287 -6.03 -11.77 4.94
N VAL A 288 -5.87 -10.61 4.30
CA VAL A 288 -6.49 -9.34 4.71
C VAL A 288 -6.91 -8.58 3.45
N THR A 289 -8.06 -7.91 3.52
CA THR A 289 -8.58 -7.03 2.47
C THR A 289 -8.88 -5.64 3.02
N TRP A 290 -8.60 -4.57 2.27
CA TRP A 290 -8.99 -3.20 2.61
C TRP A 290 -9.89 -2.58 1.54
N SER A 291 -11.05 -2.06 1.97
CA SER A 291 -11.98 -1.31 1.13
C SER A 291 -12.65 -0.23 2.01
N PRO A 292 -12.45 1.08 1.76
CA PRO A 292 -11.75 1.68 0.61
C PRO A 292 -10.24 1.37 0.57
N SER A 293 -9.62 1.67 -0.57
CA SER A 293 -8.18 1.40 -0.79
C SER A 293 -7.34 2.30 0.12
N ILE A 294 -6.42 1.68 0.85
CA ILE A 294 -5.37 2.34 1.62
C ILE A 294 -4.11 2.55 0.77
N SER A 295 -4.07 1.97 -0.43
CA SER A 295 -2.94 2.01 -1.36
C SER A 295 -1.64 1.48 -0.74
N PRO A 296 -1.59 0.19 -0.35
CA PRO A 296 -0.43 -0.38 0.30
C PRO A 296 0.75 -0.51 -0.65
N TYR A 297 1.97 -0.36 -0.12
CA TYR A 297 3.20 -0.46 -0.90
C TYR A 297 4.42 -0.73 -0.02
N GLY A 298 5.30 -1.63 -0.46
CA GLY A 298 6.42 -2.10 0.35
C GLY A 298 5.98 -2.86 1.59
N ILE A 299 6.65 -3.97 1.87
CA ILE A 299 6.36 -4.78 3.04
C ILE A 299 7.63 -5.47 3.51
N THR A 300 7.83 -5.58 4.81
CA THR A 300 8.94 -6.32 5.39
C THR A 300 8.45 -7.16 6.57
N TYR A 301 8.94 -8.39 6.67
CA TYR A 301 8.80 -9.23 7.85
C TYR A 301 9.90 -8.89 8.86
N TYR A 302 9.53 -8.49 10.07
CA TYR A 302 10.49 -8.00 11.05
C TYR A 302 11.15 -9.13 11.84
N GLN A 303 12.47 -9.24 11.71
CA GLN A 303 13.31 -10.18 12.46
C GLN A 303 14.40 -9.48 13.29
N GLY A 304 14.37 -8.15 13.36
CA GLY A 304 15.39 -7.37 14.06
C GLY A 304 15.33 -7.52 15.58
N GLU A 305 16.43 -7.16 16.24
CA GLU A 305 16.56 -7.22 17.70
C GLU A 305 16.20 -5.89 18.39
N ALA A 306 16.09 -4.79 17.65
CA ALA A 306 15.83 -3.47 18.24
C ALA A 306 14.41 -3.32 18.81
N PHE A 307 13.46 -4.11 18.30
CA PHE A 307 12.07 -4.15 18.74
C PHE A 307 11.63 -5.60 19.03
N PRO A 308 12.05 -6.20 20.16
CA PRO A 308 11.79 -7.61 20.43
C PRO A 308 10.30 -8.01 20.40
N SER A 309 9.42 -7.12 20.87
CA SER A 309 7.95 -7.32 20.85
C SER A 309 7.33 -7.25 19.45
N TRP A 310 8.10 -6.84 18.44
CA TRP A 310 7.64 -6.72 17.06
C TRP A 310 8.14 -7.87 16.18
N LYS A 311 8.94 -8.80 16.73
CA LYS A 311 9.42 -9.96 15.98
C LYS A 311 8.26 -10.78 15.45
N GLY A 312 8.36 -11.08 14.16
CA GLY A 312 7.36 -11.82 13.40
C GLY A 312 6.09 -11.04 13.06
N ASP A 313 6.14 -9.72 13.14
CA ASP A 313 5.12 -8.84 12.58
C ASP A 313 5.53 -8.35 11.19
N LEU A 314 4.53 -8.03 10.36
CA LEU A 314 4.70 -7.40 9.05
C LEU A 314 4.59 -5.88 9.20
N PHE A 315 5.46 -5.15 8.49
CA PHE A 315 5.41 -3.68 8.42
C PHE A 315 5.25 -3.28 6.97
N MET A 316 4.26 -2.45 6.70
CA MET A 316 3.82 -2.12 5.36
C MET A 316 3.72 -0.60 5.20
N GLY A 317 4.25 -0.08 4.09
CA GLY A 317 4.05 1.31 3.73
C GLY A 317 2.64 1.53 3.21
N VAL A 318 2.03 2.65 3.57
CA VAL A 318 0.69 3.01 3.13
C VAL A 318 0.73 4.36 2.46
N LEU A 319 0.39 4.40 1.17
CA LEU A 319 0.46 5.61 0.37
C LEU A 319 -0.79 6.48 0.58
N GLY A 320 -1.98 5.88 0.65
CA GLY A 320 -3.24 6.59 0.79
C GLY A 320 -3.41 7.20 2.17
N ASP A 321 -3.22 6.37 3.20
CA ASP A 321 -3.37 6.76 4.61
C ASP A 321 -2.08 7.36 5.22
N GLN A 322 -1.00 7.46 4.44
CA GLN A 322 0.23 8.16 4.81
C GLN A 322 0.86 7.68 6.13
N THR A 323 0.97 6.37 6.29
CA THR A 323 1.47 5.74 7.52
C THR A 323 2.30 4.49 7.22
N ILE A 324 2.89 3.90 8.27
CA ILE A 324 3.35 2.51 8.27
C ILE A 324 2.32 1.70 9.05
N LEU A 325 1.74 0.70 8.41
CA LEU A 325 0.85 -0.25 9.05
C LEU A 325 1.67 -1.44 9.56
N ARG A 326 1.65 -1.65 10.87
CA ARG A 326 2.14 -2.87 11.50
C ARG A 326 1.02 -3.88 11.58
N MET A 327 1.28 -5.14 11.24
CA MET A 327 0.32 -6.23 11.29
C MET A 327 0.92 -7.46 11.95
N ARG A 328 0.18 -8.04 12.90
CA ARG A 328 0.50 -9.32 13.51
C ARG A 328 -0.37 -10.41 12.90
N ILE A 329 0.25 -11.36 12.22
CA ILE A 329 -0.44 -12.51 11.64
C ILE A 329 -0.09 -13.77 12.44
N ARG A 330 -1.10 -14.57 12.82
CA ARG A 330 -0.92 -15.90 13.42
C ARG A 330 -1.91 -16.86 12.80
N ASN A 331 -1.45 -18.05 12.41
CA ASN A 331 -2.27 -19.08 11.76
C ASN A 331 -3.08 -18.50 10.58
N ASN A 332 -2.42 -17.71 9.73
CA ASN A 332 -3.01 -17.05 8.56
C ASN A 332 -4.21 -16.13 8.90
N LYS A 333 -4.22 -15.53 10.10
CA LYS A 333 -5.24 -14.57 10.51
C LYS A 333 -4.60 -13.31 11.10
N LEU A 334 -5.17 -12.15 10.75
CA LEU A 334 -4.81 -10.89 11.36
C LEU A 334 -5.28 -10.87 12.83
N ILE A 335 -4.31 -10.80 13.73
CA ILE A 335 -4.55 -10.73 15.18
C ILE A 335 -4.65 -9.27 15.61
N GLU A 336 -3.73 -8.43 15.12
CA GLU A 336 -3.66 -7.02 15.49
C GLU A 336 -3.06 -6.18 14.36
N GLN A 337 -3.49 -4.92 14.28
CA GLN A 337 -2.95 -3.95 13.32
C GLN A 337 -2.86 -2.54 13.95
N GLN A 338 -1.86 -1.76 13.54
CA GLN A 338 -1.65 -0.40 14.03
C GLN A 338 -0.95 0.52 13.03
N ASP A 339 -1.42 1.76 12.98
CA ASP A 339 -0.76 2.86 12.30
C ASP A 339 0.35 3.41 13.20
N LEU A 340 1.59 3.38 12.70
CA LEU A 340 2.73 3.87 13.47
C LEU A 340 2.98 5.36 13.29
N LEU A 341 2.59 5.93 12.15
CA LEU A 341 2.94 7.30 11.75
C LEU A 341 1.73 8.12 11.27
N PRO A 342 0.57 8.07 11.94
CA PRO A 342 -0.66 8.67 11.41
C PRO A 342 -0.58 10.20 11.23
N ASP A 343 0.35 10.87 11.93
CA ASP A 343 0.49 12.33 11.93
C ASP A 343 1.69 12.84 11.12
N LEU A 344 2.43 11.95 10.43
CA LEU A 344 3.61 12.37 9.67
C LEU A 344 3.24 13.04 8.33
N ASN A 345 2.02 12.85 7.83
CA ASN A 345 1.53 13.35 6.54
C ASN A 345 2.43 12.98 5.34
N GLU A 346 3.14 11.86 5.45
CA GLU A 346 4.07 11.38 4.42
C GLU A 346 3.54 10.08 3.82
N ARG A 347 3.50 10.02 2.49
CA ARG A 347 3.17 8.78 1.78
C ARG A 347 4.33 7.81 1.90
N ILE A 348 4.11 6.61 2.39
CA ILE A 348 5.18 5.64 2.60
C ILE A 348 5.26 4.65 1.44
N ARG A 349 6.37 4.70 0.70
CA ARG A 349 6.63 3.92 -0.51
C ARG A 349 7.25 2.57 -0.22
N SER A 350 8.24 2.49 0.66
CA SER A 350 8.87 1.21 0.98
C SER A 350 9.24 1.15 2.45
N VAL A 351 9.30 -0.06 3.00
CA VAL A 351 9.69 -0.34 4.38
C VAL A 351 10.64 -1.53 4.36
N GLU A 352 11.78 -1.40 5.02
CA GLU A 352 12.83 -2.43 5.07
C GLU A 352 13.44 -2.47 6.49
N THR A 353 13.89 -3.65 6.91
CA THR A 353 14.64 -3.80 8.17
C THR A 353 16.13 -3.60 7.90
N GLY A 354 16.76 -2.68 8.63
CA GLY A 354 18.19 -2.41 8.52
C GLY A 354 19.06 -3.46 9.23
N PRO A 355 20.37 -3.50 8.93
CA PRO A 355 21.31 -4.43 9.57
C PRO A 355 21.52 -4.14 11.07
N ASP A 356 21.12 -2.96 11.53
CA ASP A 356 21.07 -2.55 12.94
C ASP A 356 19.78 -2.99 13.65
N GLY A 357 18.87 -3.65 12.94
CA GLY A 357 17.58 -4.09 13.46
C GLY A 357 16.53 -2.99 13.54
N PHE A 358 16.81 -1.76 13.06
CA PHE A 358 15.80 -0.71 12.98
C PHE A 358 14.94 -0.86 11.73
N ILE A 359 13.78 -0.20 11.72
CA ILE A 359 12.88 -0.15 10.57
C ILE A 359 13.14 1.15 9.81
N TYR A 360 13.42 1.03 8.52
CA TYR A 360 13.64 2.15 7.62
C TYR A 360 12.47 2.22 6.64
N ALA A 361 12.02 3.42 6.33
CA ALA A 361 11.00 3.63 5.34
C ALA A 361 11.31 4.79 4.41
N VAL A 362 10.79 4.72 3.21
CA VAL A 362 11.03 5.69 2.13
C VAL A 362 9.75 6.45 1.84
N THR A 363 9.82 7.78 1.74
CA THR A 363 8.64 8.60 1.41
C THR A 363 8.48 8.84 -0.09
N ASP A 364 7.24 8.92 -0.56
CA ASP A 364 6.87 9.11 -1.98
C ASP A 364 6.72 10.61 -2.30
N SER A 365 7.84 11.32 -2.50
CA SER A 365 7.84 12.75 -2.80
C SER A 365 9.05 13.19 -3.64
N SER A 366 8.93 14.31 -4.37
CA SER A 366 10.05 14.96 -5.05
C SER A 366 11.09 15.57 -4.07
N LYS A 367 10.69 15.76 -2.81
CA LYS A 367 11.57 16.07 -1.68
C LYS A 367 11.48 14.95 -0.63
N GLY A 368 11.49 13.71 -1.11
CA GLY A 368 11.40 12.52 -0.30
C GLY A 368 12.58 12.35 0.65
N LYS A 369 12.37 11.44 1.59
CA LYS A 369 13.32 11.13 2.66
C LYS A 369 13.30 9.65 2.99
N ILE A 370 14.38 9.20 3.63
CA ILE A 370 14.41 7.94 4.36
C ILE A 370 14.17 8.30 5.83
N ILE A 371 13.11 7.76 6.40
CA ILE A 371 12.85 7.82 7.83
C ILE A 371 13.31 6.52 8.51
N ARG A 372 13.69 6.61 9.77
CA ARG A 372 14.15 5.48 10.58
C ARG A 372 13.40 5.45 11.92
N ILE A 373 12.74 4.34 12.23
CA ILE A 373 12.08 4.11 13.52
C ILE A 373 13.11 3.55 14.50
N ARG A 374 13.24 4.21 15.65
CA ARG A 374 14.21 3.88 16.71
C ARG A 374 13.50 3.63 18.04
N PRO A 375 13.97 2.68 18.86
CA PRO A 375 13.35 2.40 20.15
C PRO A 375 13.58 3.53 21.15
N GLY A 376 12.66 3.65 22.11
CA GLY A 376 12.77 4.58 23.22
C GLY A 376 12.44 6.03 22.85
N LYS A 377 13.28 6.96 23.30
CA LYS A 377 13.13 8.41 23.12
C LYS A 377 14.42 8.99 22.52
N PRO A 378 14.35 10.10 21.78
CA PRO A 378 15.54 10.76 21.24
C PRO A 378 16.43 11.29 22.38
N SER A 379 17.75 11.19 22.22
CA SER A 379 18.71 11.92 23.06
C SER A 379 18.75 13.41 22.67
N GLU A 380 19.42 14.26 23.44
CA GLU A 380 19.58 15.69 23.10
C GLU A 380 20.19 15.91 21.72
N LYS A 381 21.14 15.04 21.32
CA LYS A 381 21.78 15.10 19.99
C LYS A 381 20.87 14.64 18.86
N ASP A 382 19.84 13.87 19.18
CA ASP A 382 18.90 13.32 18.20
C ASP A 382 17.76 14.30 17.88
N LEU A 383 17.51 15.29 18.74
CA LEU A 383 16.37 16.21 18.64
C LEU A 383 16.30 16.95 17.31
N GLU A 384 17.44 17.29 16.72
CA GLU A 384 17.50 17.97 15.42
C GLU A 384 17.05 17.07 14.26
N ASN A 385 17.20 15.76 14.42
CA ASN A 385 16.87 14.76 13.40
C ASN A 385 15.49 14.12 13.61
N VAL A 386 14.76 14.50 14.65
CA VAL A 386 13.39 14.00 14.86
C VAL A 386 12.53 14.40 13.66
N SER A 387 11.89 13.40 13.07
CA SER A 387 11.08 13.56 11.87
C SER A 387 9.94 14.53 12.12
N LYS A 388 9.79 15.47 11.19
CA LYS A 388 8.71 16.47 11.23
C LYS A 388 7.62 16.07 10.24
N PRO A 389 6.34 16.29 10.58
CA PRO A 389 5.25 16.14 9.63
C PRO A 389 5.52 16.92 8.36
N PHE A 390 5.16 16.34 7.20
CA PHE A 390 5.18 17.08 5.95
C PHE A 390 4.27 18.31 6.08
N PRO A 391 4.80 19.54 5.86
CA PRO A 391 4.02 20.74 6.03
C PRO A 391 3.01 20.84 4.90
N MET A 392 1.74 20.60 5.21
CA MET A 392 0.65 20.77 4.27
C MET A 392 0.50 22.27 3.95
N PRO A 393 0.70 22.73 2.69
CA PRO A 393 0.69 24.16 2.43
C PRO A 393 -0.74 24.71 2.60
N THR A 394 -0.87 25.74 3.43
CA THR A 394 -2.10 26.54 3.56
C THR A 394 -2.45 27.14 2.20
N ASN A 395 -3.68 26.94 1.72
CA ASN A 395 -4.20 27.43 0.44
C ASN A 395 -3.58 26.83 -0.85
N SER A 396 -2.80 25.74 -0.78
CA SER A 396 -2.40 25.00 -1.99
C SER A 396 -3.58 24.23 -2.58
N ASP A 397 -3.69 24.26 -3.91
CA ASP A 397 -4.66 23.40 -4.58
C ASP A 397 -4.25 21.92 -4.50
N ILE A 398 -5.23 21.07 -4.71
CA ILE A 398 -5.08 19.61 -4.73
C ILE A 398 -3.96 19.17 -5.70
N GLY A 399 -3.83 19.80 -6.86
CA GLY A 399 -2.88 19.45 -7.90
C GLY A 399 -1.43 19.71 -7.48
N GLU A 400 -1.14 20.83 -6.82
CA GLU A 400 0.18 21.14 -6.28
C GLU A 400 0.59 20.15 -5.18
N ARG A 401 -0.33 19.79 -4.29
CA ARG A 401 -0.11 18.79 -3.23
C ARG A 401 0.20 17.41 -3.82
N LEU A 402 -0.57 16.99 -4.82
CA LEU A 402 -0.38 15.71 -5.51
C LEU A 402 0.92 15.66 -6.33
N LYS A 403 1.30 16.77 -6.98
CA LYS A 403 2.59 16.89 -7.70
C LYS A 403 3.78 16.74 -6.74
N GLN A 404 3.71 17.33 -5.55
CA GLN A 404 4.77 17.20 -4.52
C GLN A 404 4.90 15.76 -3.99
N HIS A 405 3.77 15.04 -3.93
CA HIS A 405 3.66 13.64 -3.49
C HIS A 405 3.73 12.61 -4.63
N GLY A 406 4.07 13.03 -5.87
CA GLY A 406 4.27 12.12 -6.99
C GLY A 406 3.01 11.44 -7.52
N VAL A 407 1.82 11.88 -7.09
CA VAL A 407 0.54 11.40 -7.60
C VAL A 407 0.26 12.12 -8.91
N MET A 408 0.68 11.52 -10.03
CA MET A 408 0.14 11.90 -11.34
C MET A 408 -1.17 11.16 -11.56
N GLN A 409 -2.20 11.96 -11.74
CA GLN A 409 -3.59 11.57 -11.87
C GLN A 409 -3.85 10.96 -13.26
N ASN A 410 -4.83 10.05 -13.36
CA ASN A 410 -5.30 9.56 -14.65
C ASN A 410 -5.94 10.71 -15.47
N GLU A 411 -6.15 10.51 -16.77
CA GLU A 411 -6.67 11.54 -17.69
C GLU A 411 -7.97 12.18 -17.17
N GLU A 412 -8.87 11.39 -16.59
CA GLU A 412 -10.10 11.87 -15.96
C GLU A 412 -9.85 12.80 -14.76
N THR A 413 -8.90 12.46 -13.89
CA THR A 413 -8.59 13.30 -12.74
C THR A 413 -7.75 14.53 -13.13
N MET A 414 -6.99 14.46 -14.23
CA MET A 414 -6.31 15.63 -14.82
C MET A 414 -7.29 16.58 -15.51
N LEU A 415 -8.31 16.07 -16.20
CA LEU A 415 -9.39 16.88 -16.80
C LEU A 415 -10.17 17.65 -15.73
N ALA A 416 -10.46 17.02 -14.60
CA ALA A 416 -11.14 17.67 -13.47
C ALA A 416 -10.28 18.71 -12.73
N LEU A 417 -8.96 18.53 -12.69
CA LEU A 417 -8.01 19.53 -12.17
C LEU A 417 -7.88 20.75 -13.10
N GLN A 418 -8.25 20.62 -14.37
CA GLN A 418 -8.23 21.69 -15.38
C GLN A 418 -9.57 22.43 -15.50
N ALA A 419 -10.65 21.90 -14.91
CA ALA A 419 -11.92 22.61 -14.87
C ALA A 419 -11.75 23.90 -14.06
N ALA A 420 -11.83 25.05 -14.74
CA ALA A 420 -11.76 26.35 -14.08
C ALA A 420 -12.88 26.45 -13.04
N TYR A 421 -12.55 26.97 -11.86
CA TYR A 421 -13.57 27.25 -10.85
C TYR A 421 -14.50 28.35 -11.38
N ASP A 422 -15.78 28.02 -11.49
CA ASP A 422 -16.84 28.92 -11.92
C ASP A 422 -17.76 29.15 -10.71
N PRO A 423 -17.67 30.32 -10.04
CA PRO A 423 -18.41 30.58 -8.81
C PRO A 423 -19.92 30.60 -9.04
N GLU A 424 -20.40 31.11 -10.18
CA GLU A 424 -21.84 31.19 -10.48
C GLU A 424 -22.41 29.79 -10.72
N ARG A 425 -21.70 28.96 -11.49
CA ARG A 425 -22.08 27.56 -11.71
C ARG A 425 -22.03 26.77 -10.41
N ALA A 426 -20.98 26.94 -9.61
CA ALA A 426 -20.82 26.22 -8.35
C ALA A 426 -21.93 26.55 -7.35
N GLU A 427 -22.26 27.84 -7.19
CA GLU A 427 -23.36 28.31 -6.37
C GLU A 427 -24.71 27.81 -6.89
N PHE A 428 -24.92 27.83 -8.21
CA PHE A 428 -26.12 27.26 -8.82
C PHE A 428 -26.30 25.78 -8.48
N ILE A 429 -25.25 24.96 -8.64
CA ILE A 429 -25.30 23.53 -8.32
C ILE A 429 -25.57 23.30 -6.83
N TYR A 430 -24.91 24.07 -5.95
CA TYR A 430 -25.16 24.02 -4.51
C TYR A 430 -26.63 24.33 -4.18
N ASN A 431 -27.18 25.38 -4.77
CA ASN A 431 -28.58 25.78 -4.56
C ASN A 431 -29.58 24.76 -5.09
N GLN A 432 -29.25 24.04 -6.17
CA GLN A 432 -30.11 22.99 -6.69
C GLN A 432 -30.09 21.71 -5.85
N ASN A 433 -28.92 21.34 -5.30
CA ASN A 433 -28.71 19.98 -4.78
C ASN A 433 -28.46 19.91 -3.27
N CYS A 434 -28.07 21.00 -2.62
CA CYS A 434 -27.56 20.96 -1.24
C CYS A 434 -28.36 21.84 -0.27
N VAL A 435 -28.87 22.99 -0.71
CA VAL A 435 -29.48 24.00 0.18
C VAL A 435 -30.75 23.52 0.89
N SER A 436 -31.45 22.53 0.34
CA SER A 436 -32.66 21.95 0.94
C SER A 436 -32.37 21.19 2.25
N CYS A 437 -31.13 20.74 2.44
CA CYS A 437 -30.70 19.94 3.58
C CYS A 437 -29.63 20.63 4.41
N HIS A 438 -28.85 21.54 3.83
CA HIS A 438 -27.68 22.14 4.46
C HIS A 438 -27.77 23.67 4.52
N SER A 439 -27.39 24.23 5.66
CA SER A 439 -27.13 25.66 5.81
C SER A 439 -25.64 25.97 5.67
N LEU A 440 -25.32 27.14 5.12
CA LEU A 440 -23.94 27.64 5.03
C LEU A 440 -23.46 28.34 6.30
N LYS A 441 -24.36 28.67 7.23
CA LYS A 441 -24.05 29.34 8.51
C LYS A 441 -24.52 28.47 9.68
N ALA A 442 -23.74 28.41 10.76
CA ALA A 442 -24.10 27.60 11.94
C ALA A 442 -25.38 28.08 12.64
N SER A 443 -25.68 29.38 12.53
CA SER A 443 -26.87 30.02 13.12
C SER A 443 -28.17 29.76 12.36
N ALA A 444 -28.12 29.23 11.15
CA ALA A 444 -29.29 28.93 10.34
C ALA A 444 -29.77 27.50 10.60
N GLU A 445 -31.04 27.36 11.00
CA GLU A 445 -31.65 26.07 11.34
C GLU A 445 -31.77 25.14 10.12
N SER A 446 -31.11 23.99 10.18
CA SER A 446 -31.47 22.79 9.41
C SER A 446 -31.29 21.56 10.28
N ASN A 447 -32.35 20.77 10.46
CA ASN A 447 -32.32 19.51 11.20
C ASN A 447 -32.11 18.28 10.29
N ILE A 448 -31.94 18.49 8.97
CA ILE A 448 -31.84 17.41 7.97
C ILE A 448 -30.37 17.04 7.71
N GLY A 449 -29.50 18.03 7.51
CA GLY A 449 -28.05 17.88 7.29
C GLY A 449 -27.24 18.80 8.22
N PRO A 450 -25.95 18.49 8.49
CA PRO A 450 -25.10 19.38 9.27
C PRO A 450 -24.86 20.70 8.54
N HIS A 451 -24.65 21.80 9.26
CA HIS A 451 -24.21 23.04 8.62
C HIS A 451 -22.82 22.87 8.00
N LEU A 452 -22.57 23.61 6.92
CA LEU A 452 -21.34 23.53 6.13
C LEU A 452 -20.40 24.71 6.36
N GLU A 453 -20.74 25.62 7.29
CA GLU A 453 -19.84 26.67 7.76
C GLU A 453 -18.50 26.08 8.21
N ALA A 454 -17.41 26.66 7.72
CA ALA A 454 -16.04 26.24 8.00
C ALA A 454 -15.83 24.72 7.85
N ILE A 455 -16.47 24.09 6.85
CA ILE A 455 -16.33 22.65 6.64
C ILE A 455 -14.88 22.28 6.29
N ALA A 456 -14.14 23.13 5.59
CA ALA A 456 -12.74 22.88 5.26
C ALA A 456 -11.87 22.73 6.53
N GLY A 457 -11.08 21.67 6.61
CA GLY A 457 -10.25 21.31 7.76
C GLY A 457 -11.00 20.60 8.89
N ARG A 458 -12.34 20.58 8.85
CA ARG A 458 -13.14 19.88 9.86
C ARG A 458 -13.07 18.37 9.63
N ARG A 459 -12.87 17.59 10.69
CA ARG A 459 -12.98 16.13 10.62
C ARG A 459 -14.45 15.73 10.39
N SER A 460 -14.68 14.74 9.55
CA SER A 460 -16.02 14.19 9.34
C SER A 460 -16.61 13.63 10.64
N GLY A 461 -17.92 13.80 10.82
CA GLY A 461 -18.61 13.30 12.00
C GLY A 461 -18.41 14.07 13.29
N THR A 462 -17.66 15.18 13.30
CA THR A 462 -17.28 15.88 14.55
C THR A 462 -18.10 17.12 14.86
N LEU A 463 -19.09 17.49 14.04
CA LEU A 463 -19.86 18.70 14.32
C LEU A 463 -20.65 18.55 15.63
N PRO A 464 -20.46 19.45 16.62
CA PRO A 464 -21.20 19.41 17.86
C PRO A 464 -22.71 19.52 17.61
N ASN A 465 -23.50 18.82 18.43
CA ASN A 465 -24.97 18.89 18.42
C ASN A 465 -25.67 18.40 17.12
N TYR A 466 -24.94 17.79 16.17
CA TYR A 466 -25.54 17.10 15.02
C TYR A 466 -25.47 15.58 15.17
N ASN A 467 -26.59 14.88 14.91
CA ASN A 467 -26.69 13.42 15.07
C ASN A 467 -26.34 12.66 13.78
N TYR A 468 -25.05 12.47 13.54
CA TYR A 468 -24.51 11.73 12.40
C TYR A 468 -25.00 10.27 12.32
N SER A 469 -24.96 9.70 11.12
CA SER A 469 -25.11 8.25 10.92
C SER A 469 -24.02 7.49 11.67
N ALA A 470 -24.27 6.21 11.98
CA ALA A 470 -23.27 5.35 12.62
C ALA A 470 -21.96 5.28 11.79
N SER A 471 -22.07 5.30 10.47
CA SER A 471 -20.93 5.27 9.54
C SER A 471 -20.08 6.54 9.56
N MET A 472 -20.69 7.70 9.77
CA MET A 472 -20.00 8.98 9.82
C MET A 472 -19.54 9.36 11.22
N LYS A 473 -19.98 8.66 12.28
CA LYS A 473 -19.48 8.91 13.63
C LYS A 473 -17.98 8.64 13.69
N VAL A 474 -17.29 9.45 14.48
CA VAL A 474 -15.83 9.45 14.61
C VAL A 474 -15.31 8.04 14.91
N ASN A 475 -14.59 7.49 13.94
CA ASN A 475 -13.71 6.33 14.09
C ASN A 475 -12.44 6.66 13.30
N ASN A 476 -11.27 6.40 13.87
CA ASN A 476 -9.97 6.70 13.25
C ASN A 476 -9.80 6.09 11.85
N ARG A 477 -10.59 5.07 11.49
CA ARG A 477 -10.52 4.39 10.19
C ARG A 477 -11.50 4.88 9.10
N THR A 478 -12.57 5.60 9.46
CA THR A 478 -13.56 6.11 8.49
C THR A 478 -13.57 7.63 8.43
N SER A 479 -12.95 8.31 9.39
CA SER A 479 -13.00 9.76 9.48
C SER A 479 -12.06 10.43 8.48
N VAL A 480 -12.60 11.06 7.45
CA VAL A 480 -11.85 11.97 6.57
C VAL A 480 -11.72 13.37 7.19
N ILE A 481 -10.66 14.11 6.85
CA ILE A 481 -10.64 15.56 6.99
C ILE A 481 -11.31 16.15 5.75
N TRP A 482 -12.28 17.03 5.96
CA TRP A 482 -12.95 17.72 4.85
C TRP A 482 -12.00 18.71 4.19
N ASP A 483 -11.67 18.46 2.93
CA ASP A 483 -11.03 19.40 2.01
C ASP A 483 -11.79 19.31 0.68
N SER A 484 -11.38 20.08 -0.33
CA SER A 484 -12.06 20.05 -1.63
C SER A 484 -12.12 18.63 -2.23
N ARG A 485 -11.11 17.78 -2.00
CA ARG A 485 -11.11 16.39 -2.48
C ARG A 485 -12.12 15.53 -1.78
N THR A 486 -12.05 15.49 -0.45
CA THR A 486 -12.88 14.57 0.32
C THR A 486 -14.34 14.98 0.23
N ILE A 487 -14.62 16.29 0.10
CA ILE A 487 -15.95 16.81 -0.23
C ILE A 487 -16.35 16.37 -1.65
N ALA A 488 -15.54 16.60 -2.68
CA ALA A 488 -15.90 16.21 -4.05
C ALA A 488 -16.15 14.69 -4.17
N ALA A 489 -15.25 13.87 -3.61
CA ALA A 489 -15.40 12.42 -3.57
C ALA A 489 -16.69 12.00 -2.84
N PHE A 490 -16.98 12.63 -1.69
CA PHE A 490 -18.21 12.38 -0.96
C PHE A 490 -19.46 12.77 -1.76
N LEU A 491 -19.47 13.94 -2.41
CA LEU A 491 -20.60 14.41 -3.23
C LEU A 491 -20.85 13.56 -4.47
N THR A 492 -19.80 12.92 -5.02
CA THR A 492 -19.97 11.97 -6.12
C THR A 492 -20.59 10.65 -5.73
N ASN A 493 -20.46 10.21 -4.47
CA ASN A 493 -21.13 9.00 -3.99
C ASN A 493 -21.12 8.90 -2.45
N PRO A 494 -22.07 9.53 -1.74
CA PRO A 494 -22.06 9.58 -0.28
C PRO A 494 -22.11 8.19 0.37
N GLN A 495 -22.88 7.27 -0.22
CA GLN A 495 -23.03 5.89 0.29
C GLN A 495 -21.78 5.05 0.06
N ALA A 496 -20.97 5.33 -0.96
CA ALA A 496 -19.71 4.62 -1.15
C ALA A 496 -18.63 5.07 -0.16
N ILE A 497 -18.55 6.37 0.12
CA ILE A 497 -17.55 6.91 1.07
C ILE A 497 -17.94 6.60 2.52
N PHE A 498 -19.24 6.67 2.84
CA PHE A 498 -19.76 6.32 4.17
C PHE A 498 -20.99 5.40 4.05
N PRO A 499 -20.80 4.07 3.90
CA PRO A 499 -21.91 3.12 3.78
C PRO A 499 -22.91 3.22 4.93
N GLY A 500 -24.18 3.51 4.61
CA GLY A 500 -25.21 3.76 5.62
C GLY A 500 -25.25 5.21 6.14
N THR A 501 -24.67 6.16 5.39
CA THR A 501 -24.85 7.59 5.68
C THR A 501 -26.31 8.00 5.51
N LYS A 502 -26.74 8.99 6.31
CA LYS A 502 -28.08 9.59 6.19
C LYS A 502 -28.17 10.59 5.03
N MET A 503 -27.05 10.90 4.36
CA MET A 503 -27.07 11.74 3.17
C MET A 503 -27.59 10.93 1.98
N ILE A 504 -28.77 11.29 1.48
CA ILE A 504 -29.48 10.62 0.37
C ILE A 504 -29.56 11.57 -0.84
N SER A 505 -28.59 12.47 -1.00
CA SER A 505 -28.55 13.37 -2.16
C SER A 505 -28.25 12.59 -3.44
N THR A 506 -28.84 13.01 -4.56
CA THR A 506 -28.43 12.53 -5.88
C THR A 506 -26.93 12.76 -6.06
N PRO A 507 -26.15 11.71 -6.38
CA PRO A 507 -24.74 11.84 -6.73
C PRO A 507 -24.49 12.93 -7.77
N LEU A 508 -23.54 13.82 -7.51
CA LEU A 508 -23.07 14.75 -8.53
C LEU A 508 -22.08 14.03 -9.46
N ASN A 509 -22.02 14.42 -10.73
CA ASN A 509 -20.86 14.07 -11.54
C ASN A 509 -19.60 14.73 -10.93
N PHE A 510 -18.44 14.18 -11.24
CA PHE A 510 -17.20 14.63 -10.60
C PHE A 510 -16.85 16.09 -10.87
N GLU A 511 -17.14 16.62 -12.06
CA GLU A 511 -16.88 18.03 -12.40
C GLU A 511 -17.72 18.98 -11.54
N ASP A 512 -19.01 18.71 -11.40
CA ASP A 512 -19.92 19.49 -10.57
C ASP A 512 -19.60 19.32 -9.07
N ALA A 513 -19.19 18.13 -8.64
CA ALA A 513 -18.72 17.88 -7.28
C ALA A 513 -17.47 18.71 -6.95
N VAL A 514 -16.55 18.85 -7.90
CA VAL A 514 -15.37 19.71 -7.78
C VAL A 514 -15.79 21.19 -7.67
N GLN A 515 -16.72 21.67 -8.49
CA GLN A 515 -17.25 23.04 -8.40
C GLN A 515 -17.84 23.32 -7.01
N VAL A 516 -18.74 22.47 -6.53
CA VAL A 516 -19.38 22.63 -5.20
C VAL A 516 -18.35 22.52 -4.07
N SER A 517 -17.41 21.59 -4.14
CA SER A 517 -16.35 21.48 -3.13
C SER A 517 -15.47 22.73 -3.06
N ASN A 518 -15.16 23.32 -4.22
CA ASN A 518 -14.40 24.55 -4.33
C ASN A 518 -15.17 25.75 -3.79
N TYR A 519 -16.48 25.80 -4.01
CA TYR A 519 -17.38 26.78 -3.43
C TYR A 519 -17.38 26.67 -1.89
N LEU A 520 -17.68 25.50 -1.35
CA LEU A 520 -17.77 25.27 0.10
C LEU A 520 -16.48 25.55 0.86
N THR A 521 -15.33 25.25 0.27
CA THR A 521 -14.01 25.51 0.88
C THR A 521 -13.58 26.98 0.81
N ARG A 522 -14.26 27.81 0.01
CA ARG A 522 -13.95 29.25 -0.19
C ARG A 522 -14.93 30.18 0.51
N ILE A 523 -15.98 29.66 1.14
CA ILE A 523 -16.90 30.47 1.95
C ILE A 523 -16.08 31.10 3.07
N LYS A 524 -15.96 32.42 3.05
CA LYS A 524 -15.28 33.17 4.11
C LYS A 524 -16.11 33.10 5.38
N ASN A 525 -15.45 32.88 6.51
CA ASN A 525 -16.05 33.17 7.80
C ASN A 525 -16.23 34.70 7.85
N GLU A 526 -17.48 35.17 7.81
CA GLU A 526 -17.77 36.55 8.22
C GLU A 526 -17.62 36.58 9.75
N GLU A 527 -16.76 37.47 10.26
CA GLU A 527 -16.56 37.70 11.69
C GLU A 527 -17.84 38.12 12.41
#